data_AF-A0A526YU39-F1
#
_entry.id   AF-A0A526YU39-F1
#
_cell.length_a   1.000
_cell.length_b   1.000
_cell.length_c   1.000
_cell.angle_alpha   90.00
_cell.angle_beta   90.00
_cell.angle_gamma   90.00
#
_symmetry.space_group_name_H-M   'P 1'
#
loop_
_entity.id
_entity.type
_entity.pdbx_description
1 polymer ?
#
loop_
_entity_poly.entity_id
_entity_poly.type
_entity_poly.pdbx_seq_one_letter_code
_entity_poly.pdbx_strand_id
1 'polypeptide(L)' 'MTDTELPILSPVEARVLGCLIEKKELTPDIYPLTLNAA' A
#
# COMPACT_ATOMS: atom_id res chain seq x y z
N MET A 1 15.45 7.88 -21.54
CA MET A 1 14.23 8.62 -21.17
C MET A 1 13.21 7.53 -20.88
N THR A 2 13.04 7.16 -19.62
CA THR A 2 12.14 6.05 -19.25
C THR A 2 10.75 6.63 -19.05
N ASP A 3 9.81 6.22 -19.90
CA ASP A 3 8.39 6.55 -19.77
C ASP A 3 7.95 6.35 -18.31
N THR A 4 7.75 7.46 -17.61
CA THR A 4 7.34 7.48 -16.21
C THR A 4 5.82 7.56 -16.17
N GLU A 5 5.17 6.56 -16.77
CA GLU A 5 3.73 6.39 -16.62
C GLU A 5 3.49 5.52 -15.39
N LEU A 6 2.83 6.09 -14.38
CA LEU A 6 2.45 5.36 -13.19
C LEU A 6 1.31 4.39 -13.53
N PRO A 7 1.31 3.17 -12.95
CA PRO A 7 0.24 2.23 -13.20
C PRO A 7 -1.09 2.74 -12.64
N ILE A 8 -2.17 2.62 -13.42
CA ILE A 8 -3.53 2.84 -12.93
C ILE A 8 -3.93 1.62 -12.11
N LEU A 9 -4.15 1.83 -10.81
CA LEU A 9 -4.55 0.77 -9.88
C LEU A 9 -6.06 0.52 -9.95
N SER A 10 -6.46 -0.75 -9.87
CA SER A 10 -7.85 -1.10 -9.57
C SER A 10 -8.25 -0.59 -8.17
N PRO A 11 -9.56 -0.46 -7.88
CA PRO A 11 -10.01 -0.02 -6.55
C PRO A 11 -9.51 -0.90 -5.39
N VAL A 12 -9.25 -2.18 -5.64
CA VAL A 12 -8.72 -3.11 -4.63
C VAL A 12 -7.23 -2.86 -4.39
N GLU A 13 -6.44 -2.73 -5.46
CA GLU A 13 -5.00 -2.46 -5.37
C GLU A 13 -4.71 -1.11 -4.71
N ALA A 14 -5.47 -0.07 -5.08
CA ALA A 14 -5.34 1.25 -4.48
C ALA A 14 -5.59 1.22 -2.96
N ARG A 15 -6.58 0.43 -2.51
CA ARG A 15 -6.87 0.26 -1.09
C ARG A 15 -5.78 -0.51 -0.37
N VAL A 16 -5.28 -1.61 -0.94
CA VAL A 16 -4.16 -2.36 -0.34
C VAL A 16 -2.93 -1.47 -0.17
N LEU A 17 -2.58 -0.69 -1.21
CA LEU A 17 -1.47 0.25 -1.14
C LEU A 17 -1.70 1.33 -0.07
N GLY A 18 -2.91 1.90 -0.02
CA GLY A 18 -3.28 2.88 1.00
C GLY A 18 -3.17 2.35 2.43
N CYS A 19 -3.65 1.13 2.69
CA CYS A 19 -3.53 0.48 4.00
C CYS A 19 -2.06 0.27 4.40
N LEU A 20 -1.19 -0.13 3.46
CA LEU A 20 0.23 -0.30 3.76
C LEU A 20 0.90 1.04 4.12
N ILE A 21 0.55 2.12 3.42
CA ILE A 21 1.06 3.47 3.72
C ILE A 21 0.57 3.95 5.08
N GLU A 22 -0.73 3.81 5.35
CA GLU A 22 -1.33 4.21 6.63
C GLU A 22 -0.68 3.47 7.80
N LYS A 23 -0.56 2.13 7.74
CA LYS A 23 -0.02 1.34 8.85
C LYS A 23 1.47 1.53 9.03
N LYS A 24 2.23 1.84 7.98
CA LYS A 24 3.64 2.19 8.11
C LYS A 24 3.82 3.44 8.97
N GLU A 25 2.98 4.46 8.78
CA GLU A 25 3.13 5.75 9.46
C GLU A 25 2.42 5.80 10.82
N LEU A 26 1.21 5.25 10.92
CA LEU A 26 0.37 5.35 12.12
C LEU A 26 0.52 4.17 13.09
N THR A 27 0.97 3.01 12.61
CA THR A 27 1.15 1.79 13.43
C THR A 27 2.45 1.05 13.07
N PRO A 28 3.62 1.70 13.19
CA PRO A 28 4.88 1.16 12.71
C PRO A 28 5.27 -0.16 13.40
N ASP A 29 4.79 -0.40 14.63
CA ASP A 29 5.07 -1.63 15.39
C ASP A 29 4.48 -2.90 14.74
N ILE A 30 3.45 -2.75 13.90
CA ILE A 30 2.75 -3.85 13.22
C ILE A 30 3.15 -3.93 11.74
N TYR A 31 3.92 -2.95 11.24
CA TYR A 31 4.43 -2.98 9.88
C TYR A 31 5.76 -3.77 9.81
N PRO A 32 5.98 -4.64 8.81
CA PRO A 32 5.10 -4.94 7.67
C PRO A 32 3.91 -5.85 8.01
N LEU A 33 2.78 -5.60 7.35
CA LEU A 33 1.55 -6.37 7.52
C LEU A 33 1.67 -7.77 6.91
N THR A 34 1.02 -8.75 7.54
CA THR A 34 0.75 -10.07 6.94
C THR A 34 -0.54 -10.04 6.10
N LEU A 35 -0.77 -11.05 5.26
CA LEU A 35 -1.98 -11.12 4.41
C LEU A 35 -3.29 -11.06 5.22
N ASN A 36 -3.28 -11.57 6.45
CA ASN A 36 -4.46 -11.65 7.32
C ASN A 36 -4.54 -10.50 8.33
N ALA A 37 -3.65 -9.50 8.25
CA ALA A 37 -3.69 -8.38 9.16
C ALA A 37 -4.97 -7.56 8.96
N ALA A 38 -5.61 -7.17 10.07
CA ALA A 38 -6.82 -6.35 10.10
C ALA A 38 -6.50 -4.85 10.05
#